data_AF-A0A3L6JR16-F1
#
_entry.id   AF-A0A3L6JR16-F1
#
_cell.length_a   1.000
_cell.length_b   1.000
_cell.length_c   1.000
_cell.angle_alpha   90.00
_cell.angle_beta   90.00
_cell.angle_gamma   90.00
#
_symmetry.space_group_name_H-M   'P 1'
#
loop_
_entity.id
_entity.type
_entity.pdbx_description
1 polymer ?
#
loop_
_entity_poly.entity_id
_entity_poly.type
_entity_poly.pdbx_seq_one_letter_code
_entity_poly.pdbx_strand_id
1 'polypeptide(L)'
;MNSERGLLFVILLPVLLAPGLLAFEYSTRFVTCGLGPVDSSWDSGDIASFSVNLTSADPLAVIVVQGQGLRISHIDTEEKVISVVVSSEVGGILLNLANVTGDEMGSIPTMPTEEPLASLPFQNFSVFLHWEGENTTVTVYYNSMTVSHADAPVCLPLAGFEEAQTVGLVLIGAGLVSWVICVLAYQKRLTTSMATSC
;
A
#
# COMPACT_ATOMS: atom_id res chain seq x y z
N MET A 1 46.31 -0.83 42.63
CA MET A 1 44.96 -1.31 43.01
C MET A 1 43.78 -0.66 42.25
N ASN A 2 43.96 0.40 41.45
CA ASN A 2 42.83 1.02 40.72
C ASN A 2 42.47 0.33 39.39
N SER A 3 43.38 -0.44 38.78
CA SER A 3 43.17 -1.07 37.46
C SER A 3 42.22 -2.27 37.50
N GLU A 4 42.31 -3.14 38.51
CA GLU A 4 41.44 -4.33 38.64
C GLU A 4 39.97 -3.99 38.91
N ARG A 5 39.72 -2.81 39.51
CA ARG A 5 38.38 -2.37 39.90
C ARG A 5 37.59 -1.79 38.73
N GLY A 6 38.27 -1.10 37.81
CA GLY A 6 37.65 -0.65 36.55
C GLY A 6 37.22 -1.83 35.67
N LEU A 7 38.01 -2.91 35.67
CA LEU A 7 37.72 -4.14 34.93
C LEU A 7 36.39 -4.77 35.36
N LEU A 8 36.09 -4.76 36.66
CA LEU A 8 34.89 -5.38 37.22
C LEU A 8 33.60 -4.67 36.76
N PHE A 9 33.61 -3.34 36.64
CA PHE A 9 32.47 -2.57 36.11
C PHE A 9 32.28 -2.77 34.60
N VAL A 10 33.37 -2.93 33.86
CA VAL A 10 33.35 -3.21 32.42
C VAL A 10 32.76 -4.61 32.16
N ILE A 11 33.01 -5.58 33.05
CA ILE A 11 32.46 -6.95 32.94
C ILE A 11 31.00 -7.01 33.44
N LEU A 12 30.62 -6.22 34.44
CA LEU A 12 29.26 -6.27 35.01
C LEU A 12 28.19 -5.74 34.04
N LEU A 13 28.53 -4.73 33.24
CA LEU A 13 27.62 -4.13 32.28
C LEU A 13 27.07 -5.13 31.23
N PRO A 14 27.91 -5.89 30.48
CA PRO A 14 27.40 -6.86 29.52
C PRO A 14 26.61 -7.99 30.20
N VAL A 15 26.94 -8.38 31.43
CA VAL A 15 26.17 -9.39 32.18
C VAL A 15 24.76 -8.89 32.50
N LEU A 16 24.62 -7.62 32.90
CA LEU A 16 23.31 -7.02 33.20
C LEU A 16 22.47 -6.74 31.96
N LEU A 17 23.09 -6.52 30.80
CA LEU A 17 22.40 -6.25 29.54
C LEU A 17 22.08 -7.52 28.74
N ALA A 18 22.83 -8.61 28.95
CA ALA A 18 22.71 -9.85 28.18
C ALA A 18 21.29 -10.42 28.10
N PRO A 19 20.49 -10.49 29.19
CA PRO A 19 19.13 -11.05 29.11
C PRO A 19 18.21 -10.24 28.18
N GLY A 20 18.34 -8.91 28.20
CA GLY A 20 17.56 -8.04 27.32
C GLY A 20 18.00 -8.16 25.85
N LEU A 21 19.30 -8.22 25.60
CA LEU A 21 19.84 -8.44 24.25
C LEU A 21 19.43 -9.80 23.67
N LEU A 22 19.45 -10.86 24.48
CA LEU A 22 18.98 -12.19 24.07
C LEU A 22 17.48 -12.22 23.78
N ALA A 23 16.66 -11.47 24.54
CA ALA A 23 15.23 -11.35 24.25
C ALA A 23 14.97 -10.60 22.92
N PHE A 24 15.78 -9.61 22.58
CA PHE A 24 15.76 -8.95 21.27
C PHE A 24 16.20 -9.88 20.14
N GLU A 25 17.28 -10.63 20.33
CA GLU A 25 17.69 -11.64 19.34
C GLU A 25 16.59 -12.69 19.16
N TYR A 26 15.96 -13.12 20.25
CA TYR A 26 14.84 -14.05 20.21
C TYR A 26 13.62 -13.48 19.49
N SER A 27 13.33 -12.18 19.62
CA SER A 27 12.20 -11.56 18.93
C SER A 27 12.31 -11.66 17.41
N THR A 28 13.53 -11.68 16.86
CA THR A 28 13.75 -11.85 15.40
C THR A 28 13.25 -13.20 14.87
N ARG A 29 13.10 -14.23 15.73
CA ARG A 29 12.51 -15.52 15.34
C ARG A 29 11.01 -15.45 15.09
N PHE A 30 10.36 -14.37 15.53
CA PHE A 30 8.96 -14.09 15.25
C PHE A 30 8.80 -13.16 14.04
N VAL A 31 9.80 -13.06 13.18
CA VAL A 31 9.67 -12.36 11.90
C VAL A 31 9.69 -13.41 10.80
N THR A 32 8.64 -13.43 9.99
CA THR A 32 8.62 -14.21 8.76
C THR A 32 8.72 -13.27 7.58
N CYS A 33 9.57 -13.58 6.61
CA CYS A 33 9.67 -12.81 5.38
C CYS A 33 9.15 -13.67 4.23
N GLY A 34 8.29 -13.09 3.41
CA GLY A 34 7.71 -13.73 2.22
C GLY A 34 7.63 -12.74 1.06
N LEU A 35 7.18 -13.21 -0.10
CA LEU A 35 6.80 -12.32 -1.19
C LEU A 35 5.39 -11.80 -0.91
N GLY A 36 5.23 -10.49 -0.95
CA GLY A 36 3.92 -9.84 -0.84
C GLY A 36 3.86 -8.61 -1.75
N PRO A 37 2.64 -8.15 -2.09
CA PRO A 37 2.47 -6.97 -2.92
C PRO A 37 2.95 -5.75 -2.12
N VAL A 38 4.00 -5.09 -2.62
CA VAL A 38 4.51 -3.84 -2.04
C VAL A 38 4.04 -2.62 -2.80
N ASP A 39 3.63 -2.81 -4.04
CA ASP A 39 3.13 -1.78 -4.92
C ASP A 39 2.12 -2.39 -5.90
N SER A 40 1.12 -1.60 -6.25
CA SER A 40 0.09 -1.96 -7.21
C SER A 40 -0.10 -0.82 -8.18
N SER A 41 -0.03 -1.14 -9.47
CA SER A 41 -0.15 -0.16 -10.55
C SER A 41 -1.16 -0.62 -11.58
N TRP A 42 -1.74 0.34 -12.28
CA TRP A 42 -2.62 0.05 -13.41
C TRP A 42 -1.78 -0.34 -14.61
N ASP A 43 -2.01 -1.53 -15.13
CA ASP A 43 -1.48 -1.95 -16.41
C ASP A 43 -2.60 -1.88 -17.46
N SER A 44 -2.31 -1.24 -18.59
CA SER A 44 -3.25 -1.10 -19.69
C SER A 44 -2.94 -2.13 -20.76
N GLY A 45 -3.92 -2.99 -21.06
CA GLY A 45 -3.82 -3.86 -22.23
C GLY A 45 -3.88 -3.09 -23.56
N ASP A 46 -3.86 -3.83 -24.66
CA ASP A 46 -4.02 -3.28 -26.01
C ASP A 46 -5.34 -2.49 -26.16
N ILE A 47 -5.33 -1.50 -27.06
CA ILE A 47 -6.55 -0.74 -27.39
C ILE A 47 -7.49 -1.67 -28.16
N ALA A 48 -8.69 -1.87 -27.62
CA ALA A 48 -9.79 -2.54 -28.27
C ALA A 48 -10.84 -1.51 -28.73
N SER A 49 -11.77 -1.93 -29.59
CA SER A 49 -12.88 -1.08 -30.00
C SER A 49 -14.18 -1.86 -30.19
N PHE A 50 -15.30 -1.14 -30.11
CA PHE A 50 -16.60 -1.62 -30.53
C PHE A 50 -17.33 -0.50 -31.28
N SER A 51 -18.14 -0.88 -32.27
CA SER A 51 -18.95 0.05 -33.06
C SER A 51 -20.42 -0.30 -32.92
N VAL A 52 -21.27 0.71 -32.76
CA VAL A 52 -22.72 0.55 -32.66
C VAL A 52 -23.43 1.54 -33.56
N ASN A 53 -24.44 1.06 -34.27
CA ASN A 53 -25.32 1.89 -35.07
C ASN A 53 -26.48 2.37 -34.19
N LEU A 54 -26.57 3.68 -33.99
CA LEU A 54 -27.66 4.34 -33.27
C LEU A 54 -28.61 4.93 -34.30
N THR A 55 -29.90 4.63 -34.14
CA THR A 55 -30.94 5.09 -35.08
C THR A 55 -31.97 5.95 -34.36
N SER A 56 -32.77 6.70 -35.11
CA SER A 56 -33.87 7.46 -34.51
C SER A 56 -34.94 6.60 -33.85
N ALA A 57 -35.05 5.32 -34.24
CA ALA A 57 -35.96 4.35 -33.62
C ALA A 57 -35.35 3.73 -32.35
N ASP A 58 -34.04 3.52 -32.35
CA ASP A 58 -33.25 2.95 -31.25
C ASP A 58 -32.07 3.89 -30.91
N PRO A 59 -32.32 4.99 -30.17
CA PRO A 59 -31.32 6.03 -29.90
C PRO A 59 -30.35 5.66 -28.78
N LEU A 60 -30.50 4.49 -28.15
CA LEU A 60 -29.74 4.05 -26.99
C LEU A 60 -29.07 2.70 -27.27
N ALA A 61 -27.77 2.62 -26.96
CA ALA A 61 -27.04 1.36 -26.92
C ALA A 61 -26.37 1.15 -25.56
N VAL A 62 -26.27 -0.11 -25.14
CA VAL A 62 -25.56 -0.52 -23.93
C VAL A 62 -24.58 -1.61 -24.29
N ILE A 63 -23.31 -1.35 -24.02
CA ILE A 63 -22.22 -2.30 -24.26
C ILE A 63 -21.61 -2.67 -22.91
N VAL A 64 -21.31 -3.95 -22.72
CA VAL A 64 -20.68 -4.45 -21.49
C VAL A 64 -19.23 -4.78 -21.79
N VAL A 65 -18.32 -4.18 -21.01
CA VAL A 65 -16.88 -4.44 -21.06
C VAL A 65 -16.44 -5.05 -19.74
N GLN A 66 -15.67 -6.12 -19.77
CA GLN A 66 -15.16 -6.79 -18.57
C GLN A 66 -13.72 -6.36 -18.27
N GLY A 67 -13.41 -6.04 -17.02
CA GLY A 67 -12.06 -5.66 -16.59
C GLY A 67 -11.96 -5.39 -15.08
N GLN A 68 -10.76 -5.12 -14.57
CA GLN A 68 -10.58 -4.56 -13.22
C GLN A 68 -10.69 -3.03 -13.24
N GLY A 69 -10.28 -2.42 -14.35
CA GLY A 69 -10.51 -1.01 -14.70
C GLY A 69 -10.88 -0.86 -16.17
N LEU A 70 -11.35 0.33 -16.54
CA LEU A 70 -11.67 0.70 -17.91
C LEU A 70 -11.09 2.08 -18.22
N ARG A 71 -10.54 2.27 -19.42
CA ARG A 71 -10.16 3.57 -19.94
C ARG A 71 -10.77 3.74 -21.31
N ILE A 72 -11.51 4.83 -21.53
CA ILE A 72 -11.96 5.21 -22.87
C ILE A 72 -10.87 6.12 -23.44
N SER A 73 -10.25 5.67 -24.52
CA SER A 73 -9.13 6.40 -25.14
C SER A 73 -9.63 7.41 -26.15
N HIS A 74 -10.64 7.03 -26.95
CA HIS A 74 -11.18 7.82 -28.04
C HIS A 74 -12.62 7.37 -28.37
N ILE A 75 -13.45 8.30 -28.85
CA ILE A 75 -14.81 8.02 -29.32
C ILE A 75 -14.98 8.75 -30.65
N ASP A 76 -15.28 8.01 -31.71
CA ASP A 76 -15.61 8.52 -33.04
C ASP A 76 -17.14 8.53 -33.20
N THR A 77 -17.67 9.69 -33.58
CA THR A 77 -19.10 9.97 -33.63
C THR A 77 -19.59 10.49 -34.98
N GLU A 78 -18.78 10.44 -36.04
CA GLU A 78 -19.14 10.99 -37.37
C GLU A 78 -19.68 12.44 -37.29
N GLU A 79 -19.02 13.29 -36.48
CA GLU A 79 -19.40 14.68 -36.19
C GLU A 79 -20.77 14.87 -35.49
N LYS A 80 -21.36 13.78 -34.97
CA LYS A 80 -22.62 13.84 -34.20
C LYS A 80 -22.36 14.05 -32.71
N VAL A 81 -23.33 14.67 -32.04
CA VAL A 81 -23.26 15.05 -30.61
C VAL A 81 -23.87 13.95 -29.76
N ILE A 82 -23.06 13.05 -29.19
CA ILE A 82 -23.59 11.93 -28.39
C ILE A 82 -23.42 12.16 -26.89
N SER A 83 -24.20 11.43 -26.10
CA SER A 83 -24.00 11.33 -24.65
C SER A 83 -23.46 9.95 -24.30
N VAL A 84 -22.46 9.92 -23.43
CA VAL A 84 -21.76 8.69 -23.02
C VAL A 84 -21.78 8.61 -21.50
N VAL A 85 -22.33 7.51 -20.98
CA VAL A 85 -22.33 7.23 -19.55
C VAL A 85 -21.64 5.90 -19.33
N VAL A 86 -20.69 5.85 -18.40
CA VAL A 86 -20.07 4.59 -17.96
C VAL A 86 -20.46 4.36 -16.52
N SER A 87 -20.93 3.16 -16.21
CA SER A 87 -21.17 2.72 -14.84
C SER A 87 -20.44 1.43 -14.54
N SER A 88 -20.02 1.26 -13.29
CA SER A 88 -19.56 -0.03 -12.80
C SER A 88 -20.69 -0.83 -12.17
N GLU A 89 -20.55 -2.15 -12.20
CA GLU A 89 -21.44 -3.09 -11.50
C GLU A 89 -21.54 -2.82 -9.99
N VAL A 90 -20.45 -2.33 -9.37
CA VAL A 90 -20.32 -2.22 -7.92
C VAL A 90 -20.49 -0.77 -7.39
N GLY A 91 -20.35 0.26 -8.24
CA GLY A 91 -20.02 1.62 -7.77
C GLY A 91 -20.77 2.79 -8.41
N GLY A 92 -21.79 2.54 -9.24
CA GLY A 92 -22.58 3.63 -9.84
C GLY A 92 -21.91 4.27 -11.06
N ILE A 93 -22.29 5.52 -11.37
CA ILE A 93 -21.82 6.22 -12.57
C ILE A 93 -20.38 6.67 -12.36
N LEU A 94 -19.48 6.16 -13.21
CA LEU A 94 -18.05 6.46 -13.23
C LEU A 94 -17.71 7.63 -14.15
N LEU A 95 -18.44 7.72 -15.26
CA LEU A 95 -18.25 8.75 -16.27
C LEU A 95 -19.61 9.17 -16.81
N ASN A 96 -19.81 10.48 -16.96
CA ASN A 96 -20.99 11.03 -17.60
C ASN A 96 -20.56 12.22 -18.46
N LEU A 97 -20.57 12.02 -19.77
CA LEU A 97 -20.20 13.02 -20.75
C LEU A 97 -21.42 13.33 -21.60
N ALA A 98 -21.86 14.57 -21.51
CA ALA A 98 -22.82 15.13 -22.44
C ALA A 98 -22.05 15.81 -23.58
N ASN A 99 -22.62 15.74 -24.79
CA ASN A 99 -22.17 16.47 -25.96
C ASN A 99 -20.75 16.13 -26.46
N VAL A 100 -20.48 14.84 -26.61
CA VAL A 100 -19.27 14.32 -27.25
C VAL A 100 -19.38 14.47 -28.77
N THR A 101 -18.37 15.07 -29.43
CA THR A 101 -18.34 15.27 -30.88
C THR A 101 -16.98 15.00 -31.50
N GLY A 102 -16.95 14.33 -32.64
CA GLY A 102 -15.84 14.31 -33.59
C GLY A 102 -14.65 13.43 -33.21
N ASP A 103 -13.54 13.60 -33.93
CA ASP A 103 -12.34 12.74 -33.89
C ASP A 103 -11.40 12.99 -32.69
N GLU A 104 -11.65 14.00 -31.86
CA GLU A 104 -10.72 14.38 -30.78
C GLU A 104 -11.39 14.43 -29.41
N MET A 105 -11.65 13.25 -28.85
CA MET A 105 -11.69 13.08 -27.41
C MET A 105 -10.33 12.61 -26.91
N GLY A 106 -9.63 13.46 -26.15
CA GLY A 106 -8.47 13.03 -25.38
C GLY A 106 -8.84 11.90 -24.42
N SER A 107 -7.88 11.09 -23.99
CA SER A 107 -8.13 9.95 -23.09
C SER A 107 -8.86 10.37 -21.82
N ILE A 108 -9.99 9.72 -21.53
CA ILE A 108 -10.79 9.99 -20.34
C ILE A 108 -10.67 8.77 -19.41
N PRO A 109 -9.89 8.87 -18.32
CA PRO A 109 -9.81 7.79 -17.34
C PRO A 109 -11.17 7.66 -16.64
N THR A 110 -11.71 6.43 -16.55
CA THR A 110 -13.01 6.19 -15.91
C THR A 110 -12.89 5.82 -14.42
N MET A 111 -11.68 5.75 -13.85
CA MET A 111 -11.50 5.49 -12.41
C MET A 111 -10.94 6.68 -11.63
N PRO A 112 -11.52 7.00 -10.45
CA PRO A 112 -11.13 8.14 -9.62
C PRO A 112 -9.92 7.87 -8.69
N THR A 113 -9.30 6.69 -8.77
CA THR A 113 -8.18 6.31 -7.88
C THR A 113 -6.90 6.09 -8.67
N GLU A 114 -5.91 6.95 -8.40
CA GLU A 114 -4.58 6.90 -9.02
C GLU A 114 -3.85 5.57 -8.71
N GLU A 115 -4.13 4.95 -7.56
CA GLU A 115 -3.55 3.67 -7.15
C GLU A 115 -4.61 2.56 -7.07
N PRO A 116 -4.47 1.46 -7.82
CA PRO A 116 -5.34 0.30 -7.69
C PRO A 116 -5.09 -0.43 -6.37
N LEU A 117 -6.15 -0.99 -5.78
CA LEU A 117 -6.00 -2.00 -4.73
C LEU A 117 -5.58 -3.33 -5.36
N ALA A 118 -4.57 -3.99 -4.77
CA ALA A 118 -4.06 -5.29 -5.22
C ALA A 118 -5.14 -6.40 -5.38
N SER A 119 -6.30 -6.23 -4.75
CA SER A 119 -7.40 -7.20 -4.75
C SER A 119 -8.65 -6.73 -5.51
N LEU A 120 -8.54 -5.78 -6.44
CA LEU A 120 -9.69 -5.35 -7.24
C LEU A 120 -10.22 -6.53 -8.06
N PRO A 121 -11.49 -6.94 -7.86
CA PRO A 121 -12.07 -8.01 -8.66
C PRO A 121 -12.32 -7.53 -10.09
N PHE A 122 -12.35 -8.47 -11.04
CA PHE A 122 -12.94 -8.20 -12.33
C PHE A 122 -14.42 -7.88 -12.17
N GLN A 123 -14.90 -6.86 -12.88
CA GLN A 123 -16.28 -6.42 -12.88
C GLN A 123 -16.72 -6.05 -14.30
N ASN A 124 -18.03 -5.95 -14.47
CA ASN A 124 -18.62 -5.44 -15.70
C ASN A 124 -18.76 -3.92 -15.65
N PHE A 125 -18.35 -3.27 -16.74
CA PHE A 125 -18.59 -1.85 -17.00
C PHE A 125 -19.65 -1.73 -18.08
N SER A 126 -20.72 -1.01 -17.79
CA SER A 126 -21.76 -0.70 -18.77
C SER A 126 -21.47 0.65 -19.40
N VAL A 127 -21.25 0.66 -20.71
CA VAL A 127 -21.10 1.88 -21.52
C VAL A 127 -22.43 2.14 -22.22
N PHE A 128 -23.12 3.18 -21.78
CA PHE A 128 -24.35 3.68 -22.37
C PHE A 128 -24.00 4.76 -23.39
N LEU A 129 -24.45 4.57 -24.62
CA LEU A 129 -24.34 5.54 -25.70
C LEU A 129 -25.75 6.00 -26.05
N HIS A 130 -25.95 7.31 -26.07
CA HIS A 130 -27.23 7.92 -26.41
C HIS A 130 -27.07 9.00 -27.48
N TRP A 131 -27.93 8.96 -28.49
CA TRP A 131 -27.94 9.90 -29.61
C TRP A 131 -29.37 10.26 -30.03
N GLU A 132 -29.64 11.55 -30.20
CA GLU A 132 -30.91 12.03 -30.76
C GLU A 132 -30.66 12.65 -32.14
N GLY A 133 -31.03 11.95 -33.21
CA GLY A 133 -30.91 12.49 -34.56
C GLY A 133 -31.01 11.44 -35.67
N GLU A 134 -30.44 11.75 -36.83
CA GLU A 134 -30.32 10.81 -37.96
C GLU A 134 -29.40 9.65 -37.63
N ASN A 135 -29.58 8.50 -38.30
CA ASN A 135 -28.77 7.32 -38.05
C ASN A 135 -27.27 7.63 -38.10
N THR A 136 -26.52 7.13 -37.12
CA THR A 136 -25.08 7.34 -36.98
C THR A 136 -24.40 6.10 -36.45
N THR A 137 -23.13 5.91 -36.80
CA THR A 137 -22.30 4.88 -36.20
C THR A 137 -21.37 5.53 -35.18
N VAL A 138 -21.38 5.01 -33.95
CA VAL A 138 -20.45 5.41 -32.90
C VAL A 138 -19.43 4.31 -32.71
N THR A 139 -18.15 4.65 -32.81
CA THR A 139 -17.05 3.73 -32.49
C THR A 139 -16.34 4.18 -31.22
N VAL A 140 -16.28 3.32 -30.22
CA VAL A 140 -15.59 3.58 -28.95
C VAL A 140 -14.32 2.76 -28.90
N TYR A 141 -13.20 3.44 -28.67
CA TYR A 141 -11.90 2.84 -28.43
C TYR A 141 -11.61 2.85 -26.93
N TYR A 142 -11.20 1.71 -26.40
CA TYR A 142 -11.04 1.51 -24.96
C TYR A 142 -9.89 0.56 -24.64
N ASN A 143 -9.42 0.62 -23.40
CA ASN A 143 -8.47 -0.33 -22.83
C ASN A 143 -9.09 -0.91 -21.56
N SER A 144 -9.19 -2.23 -21.48
CA SER A 144 -9.38 -2.90 -20.19
C SER A 144 -8.09 -2.77 -19.40
N MET A 145 -8.19 -2.28 -18.17
CA MET A 145 -7.04 -2.17 -17.28
C MET A 145 -7.06 -3.33 -16.29
N THR A 146 -5.87 -3.83 -15.98
CA THR A 146 -5.64 -4.84 -14.96
C THR A 146 -4.73 -4.27 -13.89
N VAL A 147 -4.87 -4.79 -12.67
CA VAL A 147 -3.97 -4.44 -11.58
C VAL A 147 -2.73 -5.32 -11.72
N SER A 148 -1.59 -4.70 -11.98
CA SER A 148 -0.29 -5.33 -11.85
C SER A 148 0.22 -5.13 -10.43
N HIS A 149 0.88 -6.15 -9.88
CA HIS A 149 1.48 -6.09 -8.56
C HIS A 149 2.99 -6.31 -8.65
N ALA A 150 3.75 -5.45 -7.99
CA ALA A 150 5.15 -5.70 -7.75
C ALA A 150 5.27 -6.44 -6.42
N ASP A 151 5.70 -7.69 -6.48
CA ASP A 151 6.00 -8.46 -5.29
C ASP A 151 7.42 -8.18 -4.83
N ALA A 152 7.60 -7.86 -3.55
CA ALA A 152 8.91 -7.76 -2.94
C ALA A 152 8.94 -8.52 -1.60
N PRO A 153 10.14 -8.77 -1.04
CA PRO A 153 10.26 -9.36 0.28
C PRO A 153 9.62 -8.45 1.34
N VAL A 154 8.50 -8.88 1.91
CA VAL A 154 7.83 -8.24 3.04
C VAL A 154 8.05 -9.10 4.28
N CYS A 155 8.57 -8.48 5.34
CA CYS A 155 8.74 -9.13 6.63
C CYS A 155 7.57 -8.75 7.54
N LEU A 156 6.84 -9.76 8.00
CA LEU A 156 5.68 -9.61 8.87
C LEU A 156 6.03 -10.11 10.28
N PRO A 157 5.76 -9.32 11.32
CA PRO A 157 5.85 -9.81 12.69
C PRO A 157 4.74 -10.84 12.95
N LEU A 158 5.12 -11.95 13.58
CA LEU A 158 4.24 -12.99 14.08
C LEU A 158 3.79 -12.68 15.51
N ALA A 159 2.74 -13.38 15.96
CA ALA A 159 2.33 -13.33 17.35
C ALA A 159 3.51 -13.65 18.28
N GLY A 160 3.70 -12.82 19.31
CA GLY A 160 4.83 -12.91 20.24
C GLY A 160 6.04 -12.02 19.92
N PHE A 161 6.10 -11.41 18.72
CA PHE A 161 7.16 -10.46 18.36
C PHE A 161 7.19 -9.25 19.31
N GLU A 162 6.07 -8.55 19.47
CA GLU A 162 5.96 -7.35 20.30
C GLU A 162 6.17 -7.65 21.79
N GLU A 163 5.71 -8.81 22.26
CA GLU A 163 5.92 -9.26 23.64
C GLU A 163 7.41 -9.50 23.92
N ALA A 164 8.10 -10.25 23.04
CA ALA A 164 9.53 -10.51 23.19
C ALA A 164 10.36 -9.22 23.11
N GLN A 165 10.00 -8.30 22.20
CA GLN A 165 10.65 -7.00 22.07
C GLN A 165 10.44 -6.12 23.32
N THR A 166 9.22 -6.11 23.86
CA THR A 166 8.88 -5.35 25.06
C THR A 166 9.62 -5.89 26.29
N VAL A 167 9.65 -7.22 26.46
CA VAL A 167 10.43 -7.87 27.52
C VAL A 167 11.91 -7.53 27.40
N GLY A 168 12.46 -7.56 26.18
CA GLY A 168 13.84 -7.15 25.91
C GLY A 168 14.12 -5.71 26.33
N LEU A 169 13.27 -4.75 25.94
CA LEU A 169 13.38 -3.35 26.34
C LEU A 169 13.34 -3.16 27.86
N VAL A 170 12.40 -3.82 28.53
CA VAL A 170 12.24 -3.74 30.00
C VAL A 170 13.48 -4.30 30.70
N LEU A 171 14.02 -5.43 30.24
CA LEU A 171 15.22 -6.05 30.82
C LEU A 171 16.47 -5.19 30.61
N ILE A 172 16.64 -4.57 29.44
CA ILE A 172 17.72 -3.60 29.21
C ILE A 172 17.58 -2.41 30.15
N GLY A 173 16.38 -1.84 30.26
CA GLY A 173 16.11 -0.72 31.16
C GLY A 173 16.44 -1.07 32.62
N ALA A 174 15.97 -2.22 33.10
CA ALA A 174 16.25 -2.71 34.45
C ALA A 174 17.76 -2.97 34.68
N GLY A 175 18.45 -3.52 33.69
CA GLY A 175 19.90 -3.75 33.71
C GLY A 175 20.68 -2.44 33.82
N LEU A 176 20.30 -1.41 33.05
CA LEU A 176 20.91 -0.09 33.11
C LEU A 176 20.69 0.60 34.45
N VAL A 177 19.45 0.57 34.98
CA VAL A 177 19.14 1.13 36.31
C VAL A 177 19.97 0.43 37.39
N SER A 178 20.04 -0.90 37.35
CA SER A 178 20.84 -1.68 38.30
C SER A 178 22.32 -1.34 38.23
N TRP A 179 22.87 -1.17 37.02
CA TRP A 179 24.25 -0.76 36.81
C TRP A 179 24.52 0.64 37.39
N VAL A 180 23.65 1.62 37.13
CA VAL A 180 23.77 2.98 37.69
C VAL A 180 23.76 2.96 39.21
N ILE A 181 22.83 2.21 39.82
CA ILE A 181 22.78 2.07 41.28
C ILE A 181 24.08 1.45 41.82
N CYS A 182 24.62 0.42 41.16
CA CYS A 182 25.89 -0.21 41.55
C CYS A 182 27.06 0.78 41.48
N VAL A 183 27.15 1.60 40.42
CA VAL A 183 28.18 2.63 40.27
C VAL A 183 28.07 3.68 41.38
N LEU A 184 26.87 4.19 41.65
CA LEU A 184 26.63 5.18 42.70
C LEU A 184 26.95 4.65 44.11
N ALA A 185 26.49 3.43 44.42
CA ALA A 185 26.76 2.78 45.70
C ALA A 185 28.27 2.56 45.91
N TYR A 186 28.99 2.18 44.84
CA TYR A 186 30.43 2.03 44.87
C TYR A 186 31.16 3.35 45.08
N GLN A 187 30.79 4.42 44.37
CA GLN A 187 31.36 5.76 44.57
C GLN A 187 31.18 6.24 46.01
N LYS A 188 29.99 6.05 46.59
CA LYS A 188 29.70 6.39 47.99
C LYS A 188 30.56 5.60 48.98
N ARG A 189 30.85 4.33 48.69
CA ARG A 189 31.74 3.51 49.53
C ARG A 189 33.20 3.97 49.46
N LEU A 190 33.66 4.39 48.27
CA LEU A 190 35.00 4.94 48.13
C LEU A 190 35.19 6.23 48.94
N THR A 191 34.24 7.17 48.84
CA THR A 191 34.32 8.44 49.57
C THR A 191 34.30 8.26 51.09
N THR A 192 33.46 7.35 51.60
CA THR A 192 33.40 7.02 53.03
C THR A 192 34.66 6.31 53.55
N SER A 193 35.29 5.44 52.74
CA SER A 193 36.54 4.78 53.12
C SER A 193 37.73 5.74 53.21
N MET A 194 37.78 6.79 52.39
CA MET A 194 38.82 7.83 52.47
C MET A 194 38.62 8.75 53.68
N ALA A 195 37.37 9.02 54.06
CA ALA A 195 37.05 9.87 55.21
C ALA A 195 37.37 9.22 56.57
N THR A 196 37.48 7.88 56.63
CA THR A 196 37.77 7.12 57.86
C THR A 196 39.24 6.77 58.04
N SER A 197 40.08 7.04 57.04
CA SER A 197 41.52 6.79 57.04
C SER A 197 42.39 8.01 57.36
N CYS A 198 41.78 9.14 57.75
CA CYS A 198 42.45 10.34 58.25
C CYS A 198 42.31 10.42 59.78
#